data_AF-Q9HQN0-F1
#
_entry.id   AF-Q9HQN0-F1
#
_cell.length_a   1.000
_cell.length_b   1.000
_cell.length_c   1.000
_cell.angle_alpha   90.00
_cell.angle_beta   90.00
_cell.angle_gamma   90.00
#
_symmetry.space_group_name_H-M   'P 1'
#
loop_
_entity.id
_entity.type
_entity.pdbx_description
1 polymer ?
#
loop_
_entity_poly.entity_id
_entity_poly.type
_entity_poly.pdbx_seq_one_letter_code
_entity_poly.pdbx_strand_id
1 'polypeptide(L)' 'MPTVEVNIPDQIEMQIAQLVEQGEFVSREEAIEQLLSSGIRAYKTSGPSEDEDGAGLESEGGMMGHDDEYVF' A
#
# COMPACT_ATOMS: atom_id res chain seq x y z
N MET A 1 1.00 -26.21 1.51
CA MET A 1 0.98 -24.74 1.31
C MET A 1 -0.48 -24.31 1.23
N PRO A 2 -0.87 -23.14 1.75
CA PRO A 2 -2.23 -22.63 1.56
C PRO A 2 -2.45 -22.33 0.09
N THR A 3 -3.53 -22.85 -0.48
CA THR A 3 -4.00 -22.51 -1.83
C THR A 3 -4.92 -21.31 -1.74
N VAL A 4 -4.63 -20.28 -2.53
CA VAL A 4 -5.43 -19.06 -2.61
C VAL A 4 -5.88 -18.88 -4.05
N GLU A 5 -7.20 -18.74 -4.23
CA GLU A 5 -7.81 -18.51 -5.55
C GLU A 5 -8.21 -17.03 -5.65
N VAL A 6 -7.71 -16.32 -6.66
CA VAL A 6 -7.99 -14.90 -6.90
C VAL A 6 -8.48 -14.74 -8.32
N ASN A 7 -9.57 -13.99 -8.49
CA ASN A 7 -10.06 -13.64 -9.81
C ASN A 7 -9.37 -12.35 -10.28
N ILE A 8 -8.75 -12.39 -11.45
CA ILE A 8 -8.04 -11.26 -12.04
C ILE A 8 -8.59 -10.96 -13.45
N PRO A 9 -8.57 -9.69 -13.90
CA PRO A 9 -9.03 -9.34 -15.23
C PRO A 9 -8.18 -9.97 -16.33
N ASP A 10 -8.78 -10.29 -17.49
CA ASP A 10 -8.11 -10.92 -18.63
C ASP A 10 -6.84 -10.18 -19.08
N GLN A 11 -6.86 -8.84 -19.07
CA GLN A 11 -5.70 -8.03 -19.45
C GLN A 11 -4.47 -8.28 -18.57
N ILE A 12 -4.68 -8.59 -17.28
CA ILE A 12 -3.58 -8.87 -16.33
C ILE A 12 -3.07 -10.29 -16.58
N GLU A 13 -3.97 -11.23 -16.85
CA GLU A 13 -3.60 -12.59 -17.20
C GLU A 13 -2.74 -12.65 -18.48
N MET A 14 -3.12 -11.89 -19.52
CA MET A 14 -2.33 -11.78 -20.75
C MET A 14 -0.93 -11.20 -20.49
N GLN A 15 -0.81 -10.18 -19.64
CA GLN A 15 0.48 -9.59 -19.29
C GLN A 15 1.38 -10.58 -18.54
N ILE A 16 0.82 -11.32 -17.56
CA ILE A 16 1.56 -12.35 -16.83
C ILE A 16 2.04 -13.45 -17.79
N ALA A 17 1.18 -13.90 -18.70
CA ALA A 17 1.55 -14.91 -19.70
C ALA A 17 2.71 -14.44 -20.59
N GLN A 18 2.70 -13.17 -21.00
CA GLN A 18 3.77 -12.59 -21.82
C GLN A 18 5.10 -12.48 -21.06
N LEU A 19 5.07 -12.19 -19.75
CA LEU A 19 6.27 -12.16 -18.90
C LEU A 19 6.87 -13.55 -18.69
N VAL A 20 6.02 -14.57 -18.53
CA VAL A 20 6.45 -15.98 -18.46
C VAL A 20 7.06 -16.43 -19.79
N GLU A 21 6.44 -16.07 -20.92
CA GLU A 21 6.92 -16.44 -22.26
C GLU A 21 8.28 -15.80 -22.60
N GLN A 22 8.57 -14.62 -22.05
CA GLN A 22 9.87 -13.96 -22.16
C GLN A 22 10.99 -14.66 -21.39
N GLY A 23 10.68 -15.72 -20.63
CA GLY A 23 11.66 -16.51 -19.88
C GLY A 23 12.15 -15.81 -18.61
N GLU A 24 11.46 -14.76 -18.15
CA GLU A 24 11.78 -14.07 -16.90
C GLU A 24 11.41 -14.90 -15.67
N PHE A 25 10.50 -15.87 -15.83
CA PHE A 25 10.04 -16.74 -14.75
C PHE A 25 10.07 -18.21 -15.16
N VAL A 26 10.43 -19.08 -14.23
CA VAL A 26 10.51 -20.54 -14.46
C VAL A 26 9.12 -21.15 -14.63
N SER A 27 8.10 -20.57 -13.98
CA SER A 27 6.71 -21.05 -14.03
C SER A 27 5.71 -19.94 -13.70
N ARG A 28 4.46 -20.12 -14.13
CA ARG A 28 3.36 -19.17 -13.87
C ARG A 28 3.16 -18.92 -12.37
N GLU A 29 3.25 -19.95 -11.55
CA GLU A 29 3.11 -19.84 -10.08
C GLU A 29 4.20 -18.94 -9.48
N GLU A 30 5.45 -19.12 -9.89
CA GLU A 30 6.59 -18.30 -9.45
C GLU A 30 6.43 -16.84 -9.91
N ALA A 31 5.99 -16.63 -11.14
CA ALA A 31 5.70 -15.29 -11.66
C ALA A 31 4.64 -14.58 -10.82
N ILE A 32 3.53 -15.25 -10.52
CA ILE A 32 2.43 -14.70 -9.73
C ILE A 32 2.92 -14.36 -8.32
N GLU A 33 3.67 -15.25 -7.67
CA GLU A 33 4.18 -15.02 -6.31
C GLU A 33 5.12 -13.81 -6.24
N GLN A 34 6.06 -13.71 -7.18
CA GLN A 34 7.01 -12.60 -7.23
C GLN A 34 6.33 -11.27 -7.57
N LEU A 35 5.40 -11.28 -8.53
CA LEU A 35 4.64 -10.09 -8.91
C LEU A 35 3.75 -9.60 -7.77
N LEU A 36 3.00 -10.49 -7.09
CA LEU A 36 2.20 -10.12 -5.93
C LEU A 36 3.08 -9.61 -4.78
N SER A 37 4.19 -10.29 -4.49
CA SER A 37 5.10 -9.88 -3.42
C SER A 37 5.76 -8.53 -3.68
N SER A 38 6.07 -8.23 -4.94
CA SER A 38 6.61 -6.93 -5.36
C SER A 38 5.53 -5.86 -5.31
N GLY A 39 4.33 -6.14 -5.84
CA GLY A 39 3.19 -5.23 -5.83
C GLY A 39 2.73 -4.86 -4.42
N ILE A 40 2.67 -5.83 -3.50
CA ILE A 40 2.34 -5.58 -2.08
C ILE A 40 3.43 -4.75 -1.41
N ARG A 41 4.71 -5.01 -1.69
CA ARG A 41 5.81 -4.19 -1.16
C ARG A 41 5.76 -2.77 -1.68
N ALA A 42 5.60 -2.59 -2.99
CA ALA A 42 5.44 -1.27 -3.60
C ALA A 42 4.20 -0.55 -3.03
N TYR A 43 3.07 -1.23 -2.87
CA TYR A 43 1.87 -0.64 -2.27
C TYR A 43 2.06 -0.29 -0.79
N LYS A 44 2.77 -1.10 0.01
CA LYS A 44 3.09 -0.76 1.40
C LYS A 44 4.10 0.39 1.51
N THR A 45 5.04 0.47 0.59
CA THR A 45 6.05 1.52 0.54
C THR A 45 5.54 2.82 -0.10
N SER A 46 4.50 2.76 -0.93
CA SER A 46 3.90 3.90 -1.64
C SER A 46 2.45 4.20 -1.22
N GLY A 47 1.92 3.47 -0.24
CA GLY A 47 0.70 3.85 0.48
C GLY A 47 0.98 5.12 1.29
N PRO A 48 -0.06 5.83 1.77
CA PRO A 48 0.15 6.90 2.74
C PRO A 48 1.04 6.30 3.82
N SER A 49 2.18 6.93 4.07
CA SER A 49 3.11 6.46 5.09
C SER A 49 2.28 6.12 6.33
N GLU A 50 2.53 4.97 6.98
CA GLU A 50 1.97 4.73 8.33
C GLU A 50 2.39 5.85 9.33
N ASP A 51 3.24 6.80 8.89
CA ASP A 51 3.52 8.09 9.51
C ASP A 51 2.42 9.19 9.32
N GLU A 52 1.29 8.92 8.65
CA GLU A 52 0.15 9.85 8.58
C GLU A 52 -0.93 9.57 9.66
N ASP A 53 -0.74 8.55 10.49
CA ASP A 53 -1.48 8.37 11.77
C ASP A 53 -0.70 8.93 12.98
N GLY A 54 0.30 9.79 12.74
CA GLY A 54 1.14 10.37 13.80
C GLY A 54 1.52 11.84 13.63
N ALA A 55 1.23 12.46 12.49
CA ALA A 55 1.52 13.88 12.22
C ALA A 55 0.26 14.75 12.34
N GLY A 56 -0.45 14.61 13.46
CA GLY A 56 -1.68 15.34 13.76
C GLY A 56 -1.69 16.05 15.12
N LEU A 57 -0.59 16.05 15.88
CA LEU A 57 -0.45 16.93 17.04
C LEU A 57 0.03 18.30 16.58
N GLU A 58 -0.88 19.01 15.92
CA GLU A 58 -1.16 20.45 16.12
C GLU A 58 0.09 21.30 16.45
N SER A 59 0.96 21.46 15.45
CA SER A 59 1.82 22.64 15.40
C SER A 59 1.09 23.71 14.59
N GLU A 60 0.69 24.76 15.33
CA GLU A 60 0.43 26.13 14.84
C GLU A 60 -0.96 26.41 14.22
N GLY A 61 -1.83 27.14 14.97
CA GLY A 61 -2.79 28.05 14.32
C GLY A 61 -4.15 28.31 14.97
N GLY A 62 -4.49 27.74 16.13
CA GLY A 62 -5.80 27.94 16.76
C GLY A 62 -5.73 28.70 18.07
N MET A 63 -5.68 30.03 18.03
CA MET A 63 -6.03 30.89 19.18
C MET A 63 -7.43 30.53 19.67
N MET A 64 -7.53 29.65 20.67
CA MET A 64 -8.75 29.41 21.42
C MET A 64 -8.48 29.80 22.87
N GLY A 65 -8.63 31.10 23.12
CA GLY A 65 -8.59 31.67 24.45
C GLY A 65 -9.75 31.12 25.29
N HIS A 66 -9.41 30.21 26.18
CA HIS A 66 -10.13 29.85 27.39
C HIS A 66 -8.98 29.81 28.43
N ASP A 67 -8.99 30.49 29.57
CA ASP A 67 -10.05 30.56 30.55
C ASP A 67 -9.98 31.89 31.32
N ASP A 68 -11.13 32.31 31.83
CA ASP A 68 -11.30 33.38 32.79
C ASP A 68 -10.36 33.26 34.00
N GLU A 69 -9.57 34.30 34.27
CA GLU A 69 -9.20 34.68 35.64
C GLU A 69 -9.62 36.14 35.87
N TYR A 70 -10.79 36.33 36.49
CA TYR A 70 -11.22 37.61 37.02
C TYR A 70 -10.27 38.01 38.17
N VAL A 71 -9.40 39.01 37.93
CA VAL A 71 -8.65 39.68 39.01
C VAL A 71 -9.38 40.97 39.37
N PHE A 72 -9.79 41.05 40.63
CA PHE A 72 -10.49 42.16 41.29
C PHE A 72 -9.69 43.47 41.29
#